data_AF-T1DDI3-F1
#
_entry.id   AF-T1DDI3-F1
#
_cell.length_a   1.000
_cell.length_b   1.000
_cell.length_c   1.000
_cell.angle_alpha   90.00
_cell.angle_beta   90.00
_cell.angle_gamma   90.00
#
_symmetry.space_group_name_H-M   'P 1'
#
loop_
_entity.id
_entity.type
_entity.pdbx_description
1 polymer ?
#
loop_
_entity_poly.entity_id
_entity_poly.type
_entity_poly.pdbx_seq_one_letter_code
_entity_poly.pdbx_strand_id
1 'polypeptide(L)'
;GKWYYEGDGRKQFSSYPEFQAIERPHEAVHAEARHAIEASVRENPAETIMAMDRMENESLKVLAALEVLSKKAESNVSNVKI
;
A
#
# COMPACT_ATOMS: atom_id res chain seq x y z
N GLY A 1 -2.48 2.17 -6.96
CA GLY A 1 -3.90 2.41 -7.33
C GLY A 1 -4.41 1.45 -8.38
N LYS A 2 -4.22 1.74 -9.68
CA LYS A 2 -4.90 0.99 -10.78
C LYS A 2 -4.74 -0.53 -10.72
N TRP A 3 -3.55 -1.05 -10.43
CA TRP A 3 -3.32 -2.48 -10.26
C TRP A 3 -4.21 -3.12 -9.16
N TYR A 4 -4.47 -2.38 -8.08
CA TYR A 4 -5.32 -2.82 -6.96
C TYR A 4 -6.83 -2.77 -7.30
N TYR A 5 -7.30 -1.70 -7.96
CA TYR A 5 -8.73 -1.48 -8.18
C TYR A 5 -9.28 -2.07 -9.49
N GLU A 6 -8.46 -2.13 -10.54
CA GLU A 6 -8.93 -2.40 -11.90
C GLU A 6 -8.04 -3.41 -12.64
N GLY A 7 -6.77 -3.53 -12.22
CA GLY A 7 -5.78 -4.35 -12.88
C GLY A 7 -5.77 -5.81 -12.44
N ASP A 8 -4.70 -6.48 -12.84
CA ASP A 8 -4.56 -7.91 -12.62
C ASP A 8 -4.42 -8.30 -11.16
N GLY A 9 -3.97 -7.37 -10.29
CA GLY A 9 -3.98 -7.56 -8.84
C GLY A 9 -5.38 -7.90 -8.33
N ARG A 10 -6.39 -7.11 -8.73
CA ARG A 10 -7.78 -7.38 -8.35
C ARG A 10 -8.29 -8.71 -8.90
N LYS A 11 -8.01 -8.98 -10.17
CA LYS A 11 -8.51 -10.19 -10.85
C LYS A 11 -7.96 -11.47 -10.22
N GLN A 12 -6.69 -11.44 -9.81
CA GLN A 12 -5.99 -12.63 -9.32
C GLN A 12 -6.05 -12.79 -7.79
N PHE A 13 -6.10 -11.69 -7.05
CA PHE A 13 -5.86 -11.70 -5.60
C PHE A 13 -6.97 -11.07 -4.76
N SER A 14 -8.10 -10.61 -5.33
CA SER A 14 -9.18 -9.97 -4.55
C SER A 14 -9.78 -10.84 -3.45
N SER A 15 -9.64 -12.17 -3.53
CA SER A 15 -10.06 -13.11 -2.48
C SER A 15 -9.05 -13.26 -1.33
N TYR A 16 -7.83 -12.74 -1.47
CA TYR A 16 -6.78 -12.83 -0.45
C TYR A 16 -6.94 -11.67 0.54
N PRO A 17 -7.10 -11.95 1.85
CA PRO A 17 -7.15 -10.91 2.87
C PRO A 17 -5.91 -9.99 2.85
N GLU A 18 -4.74 -10.54 2.51
CA GLU A 18 -3.47 -9.81 2.39
C GLU A 18 -3.50 -8.79 1.27
N PHE A 19 -4.19 -9.09 0.17
CA PHE A 19 -4.42 -8.14 -0.91
C PHE A 19 -5.32 -7.01 -0.42
N GLN A 20 -6.45 -7.33 0.22
CA GLN A 20 -7.38 -6.33 0.77
C GLN A 20 -6.73 -5.43 1.83
N ALA A 21 -5.77 -5.96 2.59
CA ALA A 21 -5.02 -5.21 3.59
C ALA A 21 -4.15 -4.08 3.01
N ILE A 22 -3.91 -4.05 1.69
CA ILE A 22 -3.14 -3.01 1.00
C ILE A 22 -3.90 -1.67 0.95
N GLU A 23 -5.24 -1.70 0.91
CA GLU A 23 -6.04 -0.53 0.58
C GLU A 23 -5.86 0.63 1.54
N ARG A 24 -6.09 0.37 2.84
CA ARG A 24 -6.01 1.39 3.89
C ARG A 24 -4.63 2.08 3.95
N PRO A 25 -3.50 1.36 4.03
CA PRO A 25 -2.20 2.03 4.05
C PRO A 25 -1.89 2.71 2.70
N HIS A 26 -2.34 2.17 1.56
CA HIS A 26 -2.19 2.85 0.27
C HIS A 26 -2.96 4.18 0.19
N GLU A 27 -4.20 4.23 0.69
CA GLU A 27 -4.97 5.47 0.81
C GLU A 27 -4.27 6.47 1.73
N ALA A 28 -3.74 6.00 2.86
CA ALA A 28 -3.04 6.82 3.83
C ALA A 28 -1.72 7.40 3.27
N VAL A 29 -0.96 6.63 2.47
CA VAL A 29 0.20 7.15 1.71
C VAL A 29 -0.19 8.36 0.86
N HIS A 30 -1.28 8.26 0.09
CA HIS A 30 -1.74 9.39 -0.74
C HIS A 30 -2.26 10.56 0.08
N ALA A 31 -2.91 10.30 1.22
CA ALA A 31 -3.38 11.35 2.13
C ALA A 31 -2.21 12.14 2.71
N GLU A 32 -1.20 11.46 3.26
CA GLU A 32 -0.03 12.10 3.84
C GLU A 32 0.86 12.78 2.79
N ALA A 33 0.94 12.23 1.57
CA ALA A 33 1.59 12.92 0.45
C ALA A 33 0.93 14.28 0.15
N ARG A 34 -0.41 14.34 0.16
CA ARG A 34 -1.14 15.62 -0.01
C ARG A 34 -0.88 16.57 1.15
N HIS A 35 -0.91 16.07 2.39
CA HIS A 35 -0.59 16.88 3.57
C HIS A 35 0.83 17.46 3.50
N ALA A 36 1.82 16.67 3.07
CA ALA A 36 3.20 17.15 2.92
C ALA A 36 3.30 18.27 1.87
N ILE A 37 2.61 18.14 0.73
CA ILE A 37 2.58 19.17 -0.31
C ILE A 37 1.90 20.44 0.22
N GLU A 38 0.75 20.31 0.87
CA GLU A 38 0.02 21.46 1.44
C GLU A 38 0.84 22.19 2.52
N ALA A 39 1.50 21.46 3.40
CA ALA A 39 2.39 22.02 4.41
C ALA A 39 3.60 22.72 3.78
N SER A 40 4.17 22.15 2.72
CA SER A 40 5.28 22.75 1.98
C SER A 40 4.87 24.06 1.31
N VAL A 41 3.66 24.14 0.73
CA VAL A 41 3.13 25.38 0.13
C VAL A 41 2.91 26.47 1.19
N ARG A 42 2.60 26.09 2.44
CA ARG A 42 2.47 27.02 3.58
C ARG A 42 3.82 27.35 4.24
N GLU A 43 4.94 26.95 3.63
CA GLU A 43 6.30 27.12 4.17
C GLU A 43 6.45 26.57 5.60
N ASN A 44 5.76 25.46 5.91
CA ASN A 44 5.82 24.81 7.21
C ASN A 44 6.67 23.52 7.14
N PRO A 45 8.01 23.61 7.29
CA PRO A 45 8.89 22.46 7.12
C PRO A 45 8.68 21.38 8.18
N ALA A 46 8.26 21.74 9.40
CA ALA A 46 8.01 20.78 10.47
C ALA A 46 6.86 19.84 10.10
N GLU A 47 5.72 20.39 9.66
CA GLU A 47 4.57 19.56 9.26
C GLU A 47 4.86 18.78 7.97
N THR A 48 5.61 19.36 7.03
CA THR A 48 6.04 18.65 5.82
C THR A 48 6.82 17.38 6.18
N ILE A 49 7.82 17.50 7.07
CA ILE A 49 8.64 16.35 7.50
C ILE A 49 7.78 15.32 8.25
N MET A 50 6.88 15.78 9.14
CA MET A 50 5.99 14.87 9.87
C MET A 50 5.05 14.10 8.93
N ALA A 51 4.48 14.76 7.92
CA ALA A 51 3.65 14.11 6.92
C ALA A 51 4.45 13.12 6.07
N MET A 52 5.70 13.45 5.70
CA MET A 52 6.60 12.53 4.99
C MET A 52 6.92 11.28 5.81
N ASP A 53 7.21 11.43 7.11
CA ASP A 53 7.47 10.30 8.02
C ASP A 53 6.23 9.39 8.15
N ARG A 54 5.03 9.98 8.29
CA ARG A 54 3.78 9.20 8.27
C ARG A 54 3.58 8.48 6.95
N MET A 55 3.82 9.14 5.82
CA MET A 55 3.75 8.53 4.49
C MET A 55 4.72 7.35 4.34
N GLU A 56 5.95 7.46 4.85
CA GLU A 56 6.93 6.37 4.85
C GLU A 56 6.45 5.19 5.70
N ASN A 57 5.95 5.45 6.90
CA ASN A 57 5.40 4.43 7.78
C ASN A 57 4.22 3.67 7.14
N GLU A 58 3.34 4.36 6.41
CA GLU A 58 2.24 3.71 5.67
C GLU A 58 2.77 2.94 4.44
N SER A 59 3.81 3.43 3.79
CA SER A 59 4.47 2.72 2.68
C SER A 59 5.07 1.39 3.13
N LEU A 60 5.67 1.33 4.32
CA LEU A 60 6.17 0.08 4.91
C LEU A 60 5.05 -0.94 5.16
N LYS A 61 3.84 -0.49 5.54
CA LYS A 61 2.68 -1.37 5.71
C LYS A 61 2.18 -1.92 4.37
N VAL A 62 2.19 -1.12 3.31
CA VAL A 62 1.89 -1.58 1.95
C VAL A 62 2.88 -2.68 1.53
N LEU A 63 4.18 -2.45 1.71
CA LEU A 63 5.22 -3.42 1.38
C LEU A 63 5.07 -4.71 2.19
N ALA A 64 4.77 -4.61 3.49
CA ALA A 64 4.53 -5.78 4.33
C ALA A 64 3.33 -6.61 3.83
N ALA A 65 2.22 -5.98 3.46
CA ALA A 65 1.06 -6.68 2.92
C ALA A 65 1.38 -7.39 1.58
N LEU A 66 2.14 -6.73 0.70
CA LEU A 66 2.59 -7.31 -0.57
C LEU A 66 3.52 -8.52 -0.37
N GLU A 67 4.43 -8.44 0.60
CA GLU A 67 5.34 -9.53 0.94
C GLU A 67 4.57 -10.78 1.42
N VAL A 68 3.56 -10.61 2.28
CA VAL A 68 2.73 -11.73 2.74
C VAL A 68 1.88 -12.28 1.60
N LEU A 69 1.30 -11.41 0.76
CA LEU A 69 0.55 -11.82 -0.42
C LEU A 69 1.41 -12.66 -1.37
N SER A 70 2.66 -12.25 -1.65
CA SER A 70 3.58 -12.99 -2.53
C SER A 70 3.80 -14.41 -2.03
N LYS A 71 4.13 -14.56 -0.74
CA LYS A 71 4.36 -15.87 -0.12
C LYS A 71 3.13 -16.79 -0.19
N LYS A 72 1.93 -16.22 0.01
CA LYS A 72 0.66 -16.95 -0.06
C LYS A 72 0.34 -17.38 -1.49
N ALA A 73 0.51 -16.49 -2.46
CA ALA A 73 0.26 -16.76 -3.86
C ALA A 73 1.20 -17.88 -4.38
N GLU A 74 2.48 -17.84 -4.03
CA GLU A 74 3.46 -18.87 -4.39
C GLU A 74 3.11 -20.25 -3.81
N SER A 75 2.74 -20.28 -2.52
CA SER A 75 2.38 -21.53 -1.83
C SER A 75 1.12 -22.18 -2.42
N ASN A 76 0.15 -21.39 -2.86
CA ASN A 76 -1.06 -21.88 -3.50
C ASN A 76 -0.79 -22.48 -4.89
N VAL A 77 0.18 -21.95 -5.65
CA VAL A 77 0.57 -22.53 -6.95
C VAL A 77 1.22 -23.91 -6.76
N SER A 78 1.99 -24.10 -5.68
CA SER A 78 2.60 -25.40 -5.37
C SER A 78 1.57 -26.47 -4.96
N ASN A 79 0.47 -26.09 -4.29
CA ASN A 79 -0.57 -27.03 -3.85
C ASN A 79 -1.54 -27.48 -4.96
N VAL A 80 -1.61 -26.79 -6.09
CA VAL A 80 -2.49 -27.14 -7.23
C VAL A 80 -1.82 -28.16 -8.18
N LYS A 81 -0.52 -28.42 -8.04
CA LYS A 81 0.24 -29.30 -8.93
C LYS A 81 0.30 -30.79 -8.52
N ILE A 82 -0.60 -31.27 -7.65
CA ILE A 82 -0.67 -32.68 -7.21
C ILE A 82 -1.99 -33.31 -7.65
#